data_AF-A0A2G3AIY6-F1
#
_entry.id   AF-A0A2G3AIY6-F1
#
_cell.length_a   1.000
_cell.length_b   1.000
_cell.length_c   1.000
_cell.angle_alpha   90.00
_cell.angle_beta   90.00
_cell.angle_gamma   90.00
#
_symmetry.space_group_name_H-M   'P 1'
#
loop_
_entity.id
_entity.type
_entity.pdbx_description
1 polymer ?
#
loop_
_entity_poly.entity_id
_entity_poly.type
_entity_poly.pdbx_seq_one_letter_code
_entity_poly.pdbx_strand_id
1 'polypeptide(L)'
;MLSEGWTIPLKGFIRELEFLQTLHFNSLRLVDDDRLVVNMSMLIVLAIDDLFKNNVGDSTSVALVDDKDKPISILNDVEMYKHNKEERIPRTWGTTSQGLPYAEKAINHAKNWLIGGDLEVIEPISIMMV
;
A
#
# COMPACT_ATOMS: atom_id res chain seq x y z
N MET A 1 11.45 -5.15 -0.89
CA MET A 1 10.28 -5.58 -1.69
C MET A 1 9.95 -4.62 -2.82
N LEU A 2 9.28 -3.47 -2.59
CA LEU A 2 8.92 -2.51 -3.66
C LEU A 2 10.14 -1.99 -4.43
N SER A 3 11.18 -1.59 -3.70
CA SER A 3 12.45 -1.08 -4.25
C SER A 3 13.25 -2.09 -5.08
N GLU A 4 12.97 -3.38 -4.91
CA GLU A 4 13.76 -4.49 -5.46
C GLU A 4 13.03 -5.21 -6.60
N GLY A 5 11.84 -4.75 -6.98
CA GLY A 5 11.07 -5.33 -8.10
C GLY A 5 10.37 -6.65 -7.79
N TRP A 6 10.28 -7.07 -6.52
CA TRP A 6 9.52 -8.28 -6.14
C TRP A 6 8.02 -8.17 -6.42
N THR A 7 7.54 -6.96 -6.65
CA THR A 7 6.12 -6.60 -6.72
C THR A 7 5.73 -6.08 -8.10
N ILE A 8 6.57 -6.29 -9.12
CA ILE A 8 6.27 -5.92 -10.51
C ILE A 8 4.89 -6.50 -10.88
N PRO A 9 3.97 -5.68 -11.40
CA PRO A 9 4.17 -4.39 -12.09
C PRO A 9 4.00 -3.14 -11.21
N LEU A 10 3.84 -3.28 -9.89
CA LEU A 10 3.59 -2.12 -9.03
C LEU A 10 4.73 -1.11 -9.07
N LYS A 11 4.37 0.16 -9.28
CA LYS A 11 5.29 1.30 -9.23
C LYS A 11 5.48 1.85 -7.81
N GLY A 12 4.66 1.44 -6.85
CA GLY A 12 4.70 1.89 -5.47
C GLY A 12 3.59 1.27 -4.63
N PHE A 13 3.13 2.00 -3.61
CA PHE A 13 1.97 1.58 -2.81
C PHE A 13 0.69 1.69 -3.64
N ILE A 14 -0.19 0.69 -3.52
CA ILE A 14 -1.35 0.57 -4.40
C ILE A 14 -2.36 1.70 -4.20
N ARG A 15 -2.85 2.25 -5.31
CA ARG A 15 -3.96 3.22 -5.39
C ARG A 15 -5.31 2.54 -5.21
N GLU A 16 -6.41 3.29 -5.06
CA GLU A 16 -7.73 2.71 -4.74
C GLU A 16 -8.19 1.72 -5.82
N LEU A 17 -7.96 2.04 -7.10
CA LEU A 17 -8.32 1.15 -8.20
C LEU A 17 -7.58 -0.19 -8.13
N GLU A 18 -6.28 -0.15 -7.87
CA GLU A 18 -5.43 -1.35 -7.74
C GLU A 18 -5.79 -2.16 -6.49
N PHE A 19 -6.12 -1.46 -5.39
CA PHE A 19 -6.64 -2.07 -4.16
C PHE A 19 -7.92 -2.85 -4.43
N LEU A 20 -8.89 -2.25 -5.12
CA LEU A 20 -10.16 -2.90 -5.46
C LEU A 20 -9.93 -4.11 -6.39
N GLN A 21 -9.08 -3.97 -7.41
CA GLN A 21 -8.79 -5.09 -8.31
C GLN A 21 -8.11 -6.27 -7.58
N THR A 22 -7.11 -5.97 -6.75
CA THR A 22 -6.43 -6.97 -5.91
C THR A 22 -7.42 -7.66 -4.99
N LEU A 23 -8.27 -6.89 -4.31
CA LEU A 23 -9.20 -7.37 -3.30
C LEU A 23 -10.35 -8.23 -3.87
N HIS A 24 -10.85 -7.89 -5.07
CA HIS A 24 -11.99 -8.59 -5.69
C HIS A 24 -11.59 -9.69 -6.66
N PHE A 25 -10.44 -9.54 -7.33
CA PHE A 25 -10.08 -10.41 -8.46
C PHE A 25 -8.74 -11.13 -8.27
N ASN A 26 -7.98 -10.82 -7.22
CA ASN A 26 -6.61 -11.32 -7.03
C ASN A 26 -5.73 -11.07 -8.27
N SER A 27 -5.94 -9.93 -8.93
CA SER A 27 -5.27 -9.59 -10.17
C SER A 27 -5.16 -8.08 -10.37
N LEU A 28 -4.18 -7.65 -11.16
CA LEU A 28 -4.08 -6.27 -11.66
C LEU A 28 -4.08 -6.26 -13.18
N ARG A 29 -4.83 -5.31 -13.76
CA ARG A 29 -4.76 -4.96 -15.17
C ARG A 29 -3.64 -3.95 -15.39
N LEU A 30 -2.79 -4.21 -16.38
CA LEU A 30 -1.70 -3.29 -16.71
C LEU A 30 -2.23 -2.04 -17.39
N VAL A 31 -1.80 -0.86 -16.95
CA VAL A 31 -2.19 0.44 -17.53
C VAL A 31 -1.72 0.57 -18.98
N ASP A 32 -0.57 -0.02 -19.31
CA ASP A 32 0.04 0.08 -20.64
C ASP A 32 -0.55 -0.90 -21.66
N ASP A 33 -1.23 -1.96 -21.20
CA ASP A 33 -1.96 -2.91 -22.06
C ASP A 33 -3.13 -3.52 -21.27
N ASP A 34 -4.33 -2.98 -21.50
CA ASP A 34 -5.56 -3.43 -20.86
C ASP A 34 -5.90 -4.91 -21.10
N ARG A 35 -5.26 -5.58 -22.06
CA ARG A 35 -5.47 -7.01 -22.31
C ARG A 35 -4.61 -7.89 -21.41
N LEU A 36 -3.60 -7.31 -20.77
CA LEU A 36 -2.70 -8.04 -19.87
C LEU A 36 -3.17 -7.90 -18.42
N VAL A 37 -3.40 -9.06 -17.82
CA VAL A 37 -3.78 -9.22 -16.41
C VAL A 37 -2.73 -10.08 -15.74
N VAL A 38 -2.21 -9.60 -14.62
CA VAL A 38 -1.22 -10.33 -13.80
C VAL A 38 -1.83 -10.71 -12.47
N ASN A 39 -1.33 -11.79 -11.86
CA ASN A 39 -1.74 -12.14 -10.51
C ASN A 39 -1.25 -11.09 -9.50
N MET A 40 -2.15 -10.70 -8.61
CA MET A 40 -1.83 -9.88 -7.44
C MET A 40 -2.89 -10.17 -6.39
N SER A 41 -2.57 -11.03 -5.43
CA SER A 41 -3.46 -11.40 -4.32
C SER A 41 -3.08 -10.72 -3.00
N MET A 42 -2.03 -9.89 -3.00
CA MET A 42 -1.46 -9.27 -1.81
C MET A 42 -1.62 -7.75 -1.88
N LEU A 43 -2.20 -7.17 -0.83
CA LEU A 43 -2.38 -5.73 -0.71
C LEU A 43 -1.12 -5.06 -0.13
N ILE A 44 -0.36 -4.37 -0.98
CA ILE A 44 0.82 -3.59 -0.59
C ILE A 44 0.42 -2.13 -0.40
N VAL A 45 0.02 -1.80 0.83
CA VAL A 45 -0.59 -0.51 1.20
C VAL A 45 0.21 0.19 2.30
N LEU A 46 0.10 1.51 2.36
CA LEU A 46 0.63 2.32 3.45
C LEU A 46 -0.54 3.01 4.18
N ALA A 47 -0.68 2.78 5.49
CA ALA A 47 -1.75 3.37 6.29
C ALA A 47 -1.30 4.69 6.93
N ILE A 48 -2.15 5.71 6.84
CA ILE A 48 -1.93 7.06 7.38
C ILE A 48 -3.12 7.50 8.24
N ASP A 49 -2.90 8.41 9.18
CA ASP A 49 -3.97 8.96 10.01
C ASP A 49 -4.57 10.25 9.46
N ASP A 50 -5.67 10.68 10.09
CA ASP A 50 -6.41 11.87 9.70
C ASP A 50 -5.56 13.15 9.80
N LEU A 51 -4.65 13.23 10.77
CA LEU A 51 -3.74 14.37 10.92
C LEU A 51 -2.79 14.45 9.73
N PHE A 52 -2.15 13.35 9.38
CA PHE A 52 -1.27 13.30 8.21
C PHE A 52 -2.03 13.64 6.93
N LYS A 53 -3.18 13.00 6.71
CA LYS A 53 -4.03 13.29 5.53
C LYS A 53 -4.36 14.78 5.41
N ASN A 54 -4.75 15.42 6.50
CA ASN A 54 -5.10 16.84 6.50
C ASN A 54 -3.87 17.74 6.27
N ASN A 55 -2.69 17.32 6.73
CA ASN A 55 -1.44 18.07 6.56
C ASN A 55 -0.85 17.98 5.14
N VAL A 56 -1.07 16.86 4.43
CA VAL A 56 -0.64 16.72 3.03
C VAL A 56 -1.34 17.75 2.14
N GLY A 57 -2.61 18.06 2.43
CA GLY A 57 -3.38 19.07 1.69
C GLY A 57 -3.45 18.74 0.18
N ASP A 58 -3.09 19.71 -0.65
CA ASP A 58 -3.07 19.60 -2.12
C ASP A 58 -1.71 19.13 -2.67
N SER A 59 -0.79 18.69 -1.81
CA SER A 59 0.53 18.22 -2.24
C SER A 59 0.41 16.92 -3.02
N THR A 60 1.12 16.83 -4.15
CA THR A 60 1.13 15.64 -5.02
C THR A 60 2.18 14.61 -4.61
N SER A 61 3.11 14.97 -3.72
CA SER A 61 4.21 14.10 -3.29
C SER A 61 4.46 14.21 -1.79
N VAL A 62 4.88 13.10 -1.18
CA VAL A 62 5.29 13.03 0.22
C VAL A 62 6.62 12.30 0.36
N ALA A 63 7.45 12.74 1.31
CA ALA A 63 8.67 12.00 1.66
C ALA A 63 8.35 10.91 2.69
N LEU A 64 8.89 9.71 2.47
CA LEU A 64 8.93 8.67 3.49
C LEU A 64 10.29 8.74 4.19
N VAL A 65 10.26 8.75 5.51
CA VAL A 65 11.45 8.82 6.36
C VAL A 65 11.57 7.57 7.22
N ASP A 66 12.81 7.25 7.63
CA ASP A 66 13.05 6.20 8.61
C ASP A 66 12.79 6.67 10.06
N ASP A 67 13.15 5.85 11.04
CA ASP A 67 13.00 6.14 12.47
C ASP A 67 13.91 7.27 12.99
N LYS A 68 14.82 7.77 12.14
CA LYS A 68 15.78 8.85 12.44
C LYS A 68 15.51 10.09 11.59
N ASP A 69 14.30 10.21 11.04
CA ASP A 69 13.87 11.30 10.15
C ASP A 69 14.71 11.41 8.86
N LYS A 70 15.41 10.35 8.47
CA LYS A 70 16.18 10.34 7.21
C LYS A 70 15.26 10.02 6.04
N PRO A 71 15.21 10.86 4.98
CA PRO A 71 14.44 10.55 3.77
C PRO A 71 14.97 9.29 3.08
N ILE A 72 14.09 8.30 2.88
CA ILE A 72 14.42 7.03 2.22
C ILE A 72 13.79 6.91 0.82
N SER A 73 12.65 7.57 0.62
CA SER A 73 11.94 7.57 -0.67
C SER A 73 10.96 8.72 -0.76
N ILE A 74 10.52 9.02 -1.98
CA ILE A 74 9.45 9.96 -2.28
C ILE A 74 8.29 9.14 -2.87
N LEU A 75 7.09 9.37 -2.38
CA LEU A 75 5.87 8.86 -2.97
C LEU A 75 5.25 9.98 -3.79
N ASN A 76 5.22 9.82 -5.12
CA ASN A 76 4.72 10.79 -6.09
C ASN A 76 3.31 10.43 -6.55
N ASP A 77 2.58 11.42 -7.08
CA ASP A 77 1.21 11.29 -7.58
C ASP A 77 0.31 10.56 -6.58
N VAL A 78 0.32 11.08 -5.35
CA VAL A 78 -0.30 10.43 -4.20
C VAL A 78 -1.82 10.43 -4.28
N GLU A 79 -2.41 9.35 -3.82
CA GLU A 79 -3.85 9.18 -3.72
C GLU A 79 -4.21 8.66 -2.33
N MET A 80 -5.13 9.34 -1.64
CA MET A 80 -5.55 8.97 -0.29
C MET A 80 -7.01 8.49 -0.28
N TYR A 81 -7.23 7.26 0.19
CA TYR A 81 -8.55 6.60 0.18
C TYR A 81 -8.83 5.87 1.50
N LYS A 82 -10.09 5.48 1.72
CA LYS A 82 -10.52 4.88 3.00
C LYS A 82 -9.96 3.47 3.17
N HIS A 83 -9.50 3.17 4.38
CA HIS A 83 -9.12 1.83 4.77
C HIS A 83 -10.35 1.04 5.25
N ASN A 84 -11.10 0.44 4.33
CA ASN A 84 -12.31 -0.35 4.64
C ASN A 84 -11.94 -1.72 5.26
N LYS A 85 -11.47 -1.72 6.52
CA LYS A 85 -10.93 -2.90 7.23
C LYS A 85 -11.92 -4.06 7.32
N GLU A 86 -13.18 -3.77 7.60
CA GLU A 86 -14.26 -4.77 7.73
C GLU A 86 -14.51 -5.53 6.43
N GLU A 87 -14.24 -4.92 5.28
CA GLU A 87 -14.31 -5.58 3.98
C GLU A 87 -12.99 -6.28 3.63
N ARG A 88 -11.86 -5.63 3.93
CA ARG A 88 -10.51 -6.13 3.62
C ARG A 88 -10.26 -7.51 4.22
N ILE A 89 -10.53 -7.67 5.52
CA ILE A 89 -10.21 -8.89 6.27
C ILE A 89 -10.92 -10.13 5.69
N PRO A 90 -12.26 -10.17 5.58
CA PRO A 90 -12.93 -11.36 5.07
C PRO A 90 -12.61 -11.67 3.61
N ARG A 91 -12.28 -10.68 2.79
CA ARG A 91 -11.88 -10.94 1.39
C ARG A 91 -10.47 -11.51 1.28
N THR A 92 -9.56 -11.15 2.19
CA THR A 92 -8.21 -11.73 2.22
C THR A 92 -8.16 -13.08 2.94
N TRP A 93 -8.88 -13.26 4.05
CA TRP A 93 -8.80 -14.47 4.89
C TRP A 93 -10.03 -15.40 4.82
N GLY A 94 -11.09 -15.02 4.11
CA GLY A 94 -12.31 -15.81 4.02
C GLY A 94 -13.12 -15.87 5.32
N THR A 95 -12.78 -15.05 6.32
CA THR A 95 -13.44 -15.03 7.63
C THR A 95 -13.42 -13.66 8.27
N THR A 96 -14.40 -13.38 9.13
CA THR A 96 -14.47 -12.22 10.02
C THR A 96 -14.10 -12.55 11.46
N SER A 97 -13.57 -13.75 11.72
CA SER A 97 -13.14 -14.16 13.06
C SER A 97 -12.06 -13.23 13.60
N GLN A 98 -12.21 -12.86 14.87
CA GLN A 98 -11.19 -12.13 15.61
C GLN A 98 -9.96 -13.02 15.90
N GLY A 99 -8.83 -12.40 16.24
CA GLY A 99 -7.62 -13.12 16.64
C GLY A 99 -6.78 -13.66 15.49
N LEU A 100 -7.10 -13.31 14.24
CA LEU A 100 -6.21 -13.56 13.09
C LEU A 100 -4.89 -12.80 13.30
N PRO A 101 -3.73 -13.47 13.47
CA PRO A 101 -2.52 -12.81 13.97
C PRO A 101 -2.07 -11.61 13.12
N TYR A 102 -2.20 -11.71 11.80
CA TYR A 102 -1.84 -10.61 10.89
C TYR A 102 -2.90 -9.50 10.88
N ALA A 103 -4.18 -9.85 10.82
CA ALA A 103 -5.25 -8.85 10.79
C ALA A 103 -5.26 -8.02 12.09
N GLU A 104 -5.06 -8.65 13.25
CA GLU A 104 -4.96 -7.94 14.53
C GLU A 104 -3.80 -6.95 14.54
N LYS A 105 -2.59 -7.42 14.18
CA LYS A 105 -1.38 -6.59 14.26
C LYS A 105 -1.34 -5.48 13.20
N ALA A 106 -1.76 -5.78 11.98
CA ALA A 106 -1.48 -4.92 10.82
C ALA A 106 -2.72 -4.23 10.23
N ILE A 107 -3.94 -4.61 10.61
CA ILE A 107 -5.18 -4.09 10.00
C ILE A 107 -6.12 -3.49 11.04
N ASN A 108 -6.52 -4.23 12.06
CA ASN A 108 -7.50 -3.78 13.06
C ASN A 108 -7.06 -2.47 13.72
N HIS A 109 -5.81 -2.44 14.20
CA HIS A 109 -5.22 -1.28 14.86
C HIS A 109 -4.53 -0.29 13.90
N ALA A 110 -4.54 -0.56 12.59
CA ALA A 110 -3.96 0.36 11.61
C ALA A 110 -4.76 1.67 11.54
N LYS A 111 -4.20 2.67 10.86
CA LYS A 111 -4.91 3.93 10.62
C LYS A 111 -6.05 3.75 9.60
N ASN A 112 -6.96 4.73 9.55
CA ASN A 112 -8.22 4.65 8.80
C ASN A 112 -8.12 5.07 7.33
N TRP A 113 -6.98 5.60 6.92
CA TRP A 113 -6.71 6.01 5.55
C TRP A 113 -5.54 5.21 4.99
N LEU A 114 -5.57 4.99 3.69
CA LEU A 114 -4.46 4.46 2.92
C LEU A 114 -3.94 5.54 1.99
N ILE A 115 -2.64 5.53 1.71
CA ILE A 115 -2.00 6.38 0.71
C ILE A 115 -1.30 5.48 -0.32
N GLY A 116 -1.65 5.67 -1.59
CA GLY A 116 -1.01 5.05 -2.76
C GLY A 116 -0.23 6.09 -3.56
N GLY A 117 0.63 5.62 -4.46
CA GLY A 117 1.45 6.51 -5.30
C GLY A 117 2.63 5.79 -5.93
N ASP A 118 3.39 6.50 -6.76
CA ASP A 118 4.60 5.99 -7.41
C ASP A 118 5.80 6.20 -6.48
N LEU A 119 6.53 5.12 -6.17
CA LEU A 119 7.60 5.15 -5.18
C LEU A 119 8.96 5.37 -5.87
N GLU A 120 9.58 6.50 -5.58
CA GLU A 120 10.95 6.83 -5.98
C GLU A 120 11.89 6.61 -4.80
N VAL A 121 12.76 5.60 -4.88
CA VAL A 121 13.64 5.19 -3.78
C VAL A 121 14.95 5.96 -3.85
N ILE A 122 15.27 6.71 -2.80
CA ILE A 122 16.51 7.50 -2.70
C ILE A 122 17.66 6.58 -2.31
N GLU A 123 17.45 5.75 -1.29
CA GLU A 123 18.42 4.78 -0.81
C GLU A 123 17.81 3.37 -0.80
N PRO A 124 18.48 2.36 -1.38
CA PRO A 124 18.07 0.98 -1.23
C PRO A 124 18.10 0.58 0.24
N ILE A 125 16.98 0.07 0.73
CA ILE A 125 16.92 -0.51 2.07
C ILE A 125 17.70 -1.83 2.02
N SER A 126 18.95 -1.82 2.51
CA SER A 126 19.70 -3.06 2.70
C SER A 126 19.09 -3.87 3.83
N ILE A 127 18.54 -5.04 3.51
CA ILE A 127 18.18 -6.04 4.51
C ILE A 127 19.50 -6.61 5.06
N MET A 128 19.91 -6.20 6.26
CA MET A 128 20.85 -7.01 7.04
C MET A 128 20.11 -8.30 7.42
N MET A 129 20.45 -9.41 6.78
CA MET A 129 20.06 -10.74 7.26
C MET A 129 20.63 -10.92 8.66
N VAL A 130 19.75 -11.04 9.65
CA VAL A 130 20.06 -11.45 11.02
C VAL A 130 19.91 -12.96 11.14
#